data_AF-A0A7G8BMB6-F1
#
_entry.id   AF-A0A7G8BMB6-F1
#
_cell.length_a   1.000
_cell.length_b   1.000
_cell.length_c   1.000
_cell.angle_alpha   90.00
_cell.angle_beta   90.00
_cell.angle_gamma   90.00
#
_symmetry.space_group_name_H-M   'P 1'
#
loop_
_entity.id
_entity.type
_entity.pdbx_description
1 polymer ?
#
loop_
_entity_poly.entity_id
_entity_poly.type
_entity_poly.pdbx_seq_one_letter_code
_entity_poly.pdbx_strand_id
1 'polypeptide(L)'
;MLPHDLQAEQFNGYPTEARKLAVLYIGTLKQLPLAFLPSLLREVIDYDVKFPAERVAIEKELAKLSSLSPVEMREWFQAFSEISLSSKFEQLNWVGHPAQFTEQLSEYLWSTHQLDAFRKVATEYGERLRSAVPPEPPVTSRLGIAVIGQGLSSYDAPLFRNLREHGTYFARVKPDNGVELLLKAVAARAQAHPVPYGHWYIEGGQEFDYSALLTCVSYQALEPVRTALLRNMQAEIKRPGMGPEQLRTHLAQLSPSDIGMNKSGDAVLHHFELKLLTEASGTQIFSTTFAQWAAREALRRAQPLTLLVRFGPRQRQRPMNELLSNNAGNPDLDLIGSLIDADMGAYYNWINQQRLPGSERSSFLVWFEGHGQALAIGPTLARATTSNSIADLGELLSWAIG
;
A
#
# COMPACT_ATOMS: atom_id res chain seq x y z
N MET A 1 -29.18 8.97 15.14
CA MET A 1 -29.32 7.54 14.82
C MET A 1 -28.22 6.78 15.52
N LEU A 2 -28.60 5.85 16.38
CA LEU A 2 -27.65 5.01 17.11
C LEU A 2 -27.43 3.69 16.37
N PRO A 3 -26.32 2.97 16.63
CA PRO A 3 -26.04 1.69 15.98
C PRO A 3 -27.19 0.68 16.06
N HIS A 4 -27.92 0.61 17.18
CA HIS A 4 -29.04 -0.33 17.33
C HIS A 4 -30.23 -0.04 16.40
N ASP A 5 -30.33 1.19 15.90
CA ASP A 5 -31.36 1.63 14.97
C ASP A 5 -31.10 1.22 13.51
N LEU A 6 -29.94 0.60 13.22
CA LEU A 6 -29.53 0.28 11.84
C LEU A 6 -30.60 -0.50 11.08
N GLN A 7 -30.82 -0.18 9.81
CA GLN A 7 -31.73 -0.90 8.92
C GLN A 7 -31.05 -1.16 7.57
N ALA A 8 -31.51 -2.19 6.86
CA ALA A 8 -30.90 -2.60 5.59
C ALA A 8 -30.92 -1.49 4.54
N GLU A 9 -31.96 -0.65 4.55
CA GLU A 9 -32.17 0.45 3.59
C GLU A 9 -31.12 1.56 3.73
N GLN A 10 -30.48 1.69 4.88
CA GLN A 10 -29.43 2.70 5.10
C GLN A 10 -28.15 2.38 4.32
N PHE A 11 -27.97 1.13 3.90
CA PHE A 11 -26.86 0.69 3.05
C PHE A 11 -27.18 0.75 1.56
N ASN A 12 -28.32 1.34 1.14
CA ASN A 12 -28.70 1.41 -0.28
C ASN A 12 -27.69 2.19 -1.15
N GLY A 13 -26.92 3.10 -0.56
CA GLY A 13 -25.86 3.85 -1.26
C GLY A 13 -24.53 3.10 -1.37
N TYR A 14 -24.38 1.92 -0.76
CA TYR A 14 -23.15 1.15 -0.82
C TYR A 14 -23.03 0.43 -2.18
N PRO A 15 -21.79 0.15 -2.63
CA PRO A 15 -21.54 -0.79 -3.72
C PRO A 15 -22.19 -2.17 -3.48
N THR A 16 -22.34 -2.97 -4.53
CA THR A 16 -23.23 -4.14 -4.50
C THR A 16 -22.78 -5.18 -3.48
N GLU A 17 -21.49 -5.54 -3.48
CA GLU A 17 -20.98 -6.55 -2.55
C GLU A 17 -20.82 -5.98 -1.13
N ALA A 18 -20.37 -4.73 -1.00
CA ALA A 18 -20.34 -3.98 0.26
C ALA A 18 -21.71 -3.95 0.96
N ARG A 19 -22.78 -3.67 0.20
CA ARG A 19 -24.15 -3.66 0.69
C ARG A 19 -24.57 -5.05 1.17
N LYS A 20 -24.32 -6.09 0.37
CA LYS A 20 -24.64 -7.48 0.76
C LYS A 20 -23.94 -7.85 2.05
N LEU A 21 -22.65 -7.53 2.19
CA LEU A 21 -21.86 -7.80 3.38
C LEU A 21 -22.40 -7.06 4.61
N ALA A 22 -22.68 -5.76 4.48
CA ALA A 22 -23.23 -4.96 5.57
C ALA A 22 -24.61 -5.46 6.05
N VAL A 23 -25.49 -5.81 5.10
CA VAL A 23 -26.82 -6.35 5.41
C VAL A 23 -26.73 -7.74 6.04
N LEU A 24 -25.83 -8.60 5.56
CA LEU A 24 -25.60 -9.93 6.13
C LEU A 24 -25.20 -9.85 7.61
N TYR A 25 -24.35 -8.89 7.97
CA TYR A 25 -23.85 -8.72 9.34
C TYR A 25 -24.58 -7.64 10.14
N ILE A 26 -25.75 -7.15 9.69
CA ILE A 26 -26.43 -6.02 10.34
C ILE A 26 -26.72 -6.27 11.83
N GLY A 27 -27.04 -7.51 12.21
CA GLY A 27 -27.27 -7.89 13.60
C GLY A 27 -26.02 -7.75 14.48
N THR A 28 -24.84 -7.99 13.92
CA THR A 28 -23.54 -7.75 14.57
C THR A 28 -23.23 -6.26 14.63
N LEU A 29 -23.40 -5.54 13.51
CA LEU A 29 -23.13 -4.10 13.43
C LEU A 29 -23.96 -3.29 14.45
N LYS A 30 -25.22 -3.68 14.70
CA LYS A 30 -26.11 -3.08 15.71
C LYS A 30 -25.57 -3.11 17.13
N GLN A 31 -24.68 -4.04 17.44
CA GLN A 31 -24.13 -4.24 18.77
C GLN A 31 -22.81 -3.49 19.00
N LEU A 32 -22.24 -2.89 17.94
CA LEU A 32 -20.96 -2.19 18.03
C LEU A 32 -21.14 -0.75 18.52
N PRO A 33 -20.20 -0.21 19.31
CA PRO A 33 -20.27 1.16 19.79
C PRO A 33 -20.03 2.16 18.66
N LEU A 34 -20.67 3.33 18.75
CA LEU A 34 -20.56 4.40 17.74
C LEU A 34 -19.13 4.94 17.60
N ALA A 35 -18.30 4.83 18.65
CA ALA A 35 -16.88 5.20 18.58
C ALA A 35 -16.05 4.29 17.65
N PHE A 36 -16.52 3.07 17.38
CA PHE A 36 -15.82 2.08 16.56
C PHE A 36 -16.46 1.88 15.19
N LEU A 37 -17.79 1.69 15.17
CA LEU A 37 -18.53 1.20 14.01
C LEU A 37 -18.28 1.99 12.71
N PRO A 38 -18.24 3.34 12.69
CA PRO A 38 -17.96 4.07 11.47
C PRO A 38 -16.57 3.80 10.88
N SER A 39 -15.56 3.50 11.71
CA SER A 39 -14.24 3.11 11.22
C SER A 39 -14.28 1.76 10.51
N LEU A 40 -15.05 0.79 11.03
CA LEU A 40 -15.29 -0.49 10.35
C LEU A 40 -16.10 -0.28 9.06
N LEU A 41 -17.15 0.55 9.10
CA LEU A 41 -17.96 0.85 7.92
C LEU A 41 -17.17 1.57 6.82
N ARG A 42 -16.13 2.34 7.18
CA ARG A 42 -15.19 2.92 6.22
C ARG A 42 -14.45 1.86 5.43
N GLU A 43 -14.13 0.73 6.05
CA GLU A 43 -13.53 -0.41 5.34
C GLU A 43 -14.59 -1.19 4.56
N VAL A 44 -15.80 -1.37 5.09
CA VAL A 44 -16.87 -2.10 4.41
C VAL A 44 -17.38 -1.38 3.16
N ILE A 45 -17.50 -0.05 3.17
CA ILE A 45 -18.04 0.70 2.02
C ILE A 45 -17.15 0.58 0.77
N ASP A 46 -15.84 0.39 0.95
CA ASP A 46 -14.87 0.21 -0.13
C ASP A 46 -14.67 -1.25 -0.55
N TYR A 47 -15.48 -2.19 -0.03
CA TYR A 47 -15.26 -3.63 -0.20
C TYR A 47 -15.12 -4.07 -1.67
N ASP A 48 -15.96 -3.55 -2.57
CA ASP A 48 -15.94 -3.89 -4.02
C ASP A 48 -14.63 -3.47 -4.73
N VAL A 49 -13.85 -2.55 -4.15
CA VAL A 49 -12.56 -2.09 -4.69
C VAL A 49 -11.36 -2.50 -3.83
N LYS A 50 -11.57 -3.33 -2.81
CA LYS A 50 -10.51 -3.93 -2.00
C LYS A 50 -9.87 -5.14 -2.66
N PHE A 51 -8.59 -5.35 -2.40
CA PHE A 51 -7.89 -6.56 -2.82
C PHE A 51 -8.43 -7.80 -2.09
N PRO A 52 -8.26 -9.01 -2.64
CA PRO A 52 -8.74 -10.23 -2.00
C PRO A 52 -8.29 -10.41 -0.54
N ALA A 53 -7.02 -10.08 -0.23
CA ALA A 53 -6.50 -10.18 1.13
C ALA A 53 -7.23 -9.24 2.12
N GLU A 54 -7.56 -8.02 1.69
CA GLU A 54 -8.33 -7.06 2.50
C GLU A 54 -9.77 -7.53 2.71
N ARG A 55 -10.42 -8.07 1.66
CA ARG A 55 -11.79 -8.62 1.76
C ARG A 55 -11.87 -9.77 2.74
N VAL A 56 -10.95 -10.73 2.63
CA VAL A 56 -10.85 -11.87 3.54
C VAL A 56 -10.63 -11.41 4.98
N ALA A 57 -9.81 -10.37 5.21
CA ALA A 57 -9.60 -9.83 6.54
C ALA A 57 -10.90 -9.25 7.14
N ILE A 58 -11.64 -8.44 6.36
CA ILE A 58 -12.92 -7.86 6.79
C ILE A 58 -13.96 -8.94 7.08
N GLU A 59 -14.08 -9.94 6.19
CA GLU A 59 -15.01 -11.06 6.37
C GLU A 59 -14.69 -11.85 7.63
N LYS A 60 -13.41 -12.14 7.89
CA LYS A 60 -12.99 -12.86 9.09
C LYS A 60 -13.23 -12.04 10.36
N GLU A 61 -13.01 -10.73 10.32
CA GLU A 61 -13.33 -9.83 11.42
C GLU A 61 -14.83 -9.86 11.72
N LEU A 62 -15.68 -9.63 10.71
CA LEU A 62 -17.15 -9.67 10.85
C LEU A 62 -17.65 -11.04 11.31
N ALA A 63 -17.13 -12.13 10.74
CA ALA A 63 -17.45 -13.49 11.15
C ALA A 63 -17.08 -13.73 12.61
N LYS A 64 -15.87 -13.30 13.03
CA LYS A 64 -15.43 -13.44 14.43
C LYS A 64 -16.31 -12.64 15.38
N LEU A 65 -16.65 -11.40 15.04
CA LEU A 65 -17.54 -10.58 15.85
C LEU A 65 -18.94 -11.20 15.94
N SER A 66 -19.46 -11.75 14.84
CA SER A 66 -20.77 -12.41 14.80
C SER A 66 -20.83 -13.70 15.63
N SER A 67 -19.68 -14.35 15.85
CA SER A 67 -19.60 -15.58 16.65
C SER A 67 -19.51 -15.31 18.15
N LEU A 68 -19.32 -14.07 18.59
CA LEU A 68 -19.21 -13.73 20.01
C LEU A 68 -20.58 -13.80 20.67
N SER A 69 -20.63 -14.33 21.90
CA SER A 69 -21.79 -14.18 22.75
C SER A 69 -21.99 -12.71 23.15
N PRO A 70 -23.20 -12.30 23.58
CA PRO A 70 -23.43 -10.93 24.05
C PRO A 70 -22.53 -10.49 25.22
N VAL A 71 -22.07 -11.44 26.04
CA VAL A 71 -21.12 -11.17 27.14
C VAL A 71 -19.75 -10.84 26.56
N GLU A 72 -19.22 -11.70 25.69
CA GLU A 72 -17.92 -11.47 25.04
C GLU A 72 -17.96 -10.20 24.19
N MET A 73 -19.04 -9.94 23.47
CA MET A 73 -19.22 -8.72 22.67
C MET A 73 -19.05 -7.46 23.54
N ARG A 74 -19.67 -7.43 24.73
CA ARG A 74 -19.47 -6.33 25.69
C ARG A 74 -18.03 -6.26 26.17
N GLU A 75 -17.41 -7.38 26.52
CA GLU A 75 -16.02 -7.41 26.96
C GLU A 75 -15.03 -6.93 25.88
N TRP A 76 -15.29 -7.19 24.60
CA TRP A 76 -14.45 -6.74 23.50
C TRP A 76 -14.52 -5.23 23.28
N PHE A 77 -15.68 -4.62 23.57
CA PHE A 77 -15.96 -3.22 23.24
C PHE A 77 -16.20 -2.34 24.47
N GLN A 78 -15.97 -2.85 25.67
CA GLN A 78 -16.14 -2.12 26.92
C GLN A 78 -15.33 -0.83 26.92
N ALA A 79 -14.04 -0.91 26.60
CA ALA A 79 -13.16 0.27 26.58
C ALA A 79 -13.49 1.25 25.45
N PHE A 80 -14.07 0.79 24.33
CA PHE A 80 -14.60 1.71 23.31
C PHE A 80 -15.87 2.42 23.77
N SER A 81 -16.68 1.79 24.63
CA SER A 81 -17.89 2.37 25.19
C SER A 81 -17.60 3.43 26.26
N GLU A 82 -16.38 3.45 26.80
CA GLU A 82 -15.88 4.48 27.73
C GLU A 82 -15.41 5.75 27.01
N ILE A 83 -15.23 5.71 25.68
CA ILE A 83 -14.93 6.90 24.89
C ILE A 83 -16.19 7.77 24.80
N SER A 84 -16.13 8.95 25.41
CA SER A 84 -17.26 9.88 25.47
C SER A 84 -17.38 10.65 24.17
N LEU A 85 -18.52 10.53 23.48
CA LEU A 85 -18.86 11.27 22.27
C LEU A 85 -19.91 12.33 22.56
N SER A 86 -19.84 13.48 21.87
CA SER A 86 -20.92 14.46 21.91
C SER A 86 -22.15 13.97 21.14
N SER A 87 -23.35 14.41 21.53
CA SER A 87 -24.61 14.07 20.86
C SER A 87 -24.66 14.48 19.37
N LYS A 88 -23.77 15.39 18.94
CA LYS A 88 -23.64 15.75 17.52
C LYS A 88 -23.22 14.56 16.66
N PHE A 89 -22.40 13.64 17.18
CA PHE A 89 -21.97 12.45 16.43
C PHE A 89 -23.13 11.52 16.08
N GLU A 90 -24.14 11.46 16.93
CA GLU A 90 -25.36 10.67 16.66
C GLU A 90 -26.20 11.26 15.54
N GLN A 91 -26.05 12.55 15.23
CA GLN A 91 -26.79 13.26 14.18
C GLN A 91 -26.07 13.21 12.82
N LEU A 92 -24.80 12.81 12.80
CA LEU A 92 -24.05 12.66 11.55
C LEU A 92 -24.59 11.48 10.73
N ASN A 93 -24.50 11.58 9.40
CA ASN A 93 -24.74 10.45 8.50
C ASN A 93 -23.53 9.52 8.48
N TRP A 94 -23.23 8.89 9.62
CA TRP A 94 -22.05 8.04 9.79
C TRP A 94 -22.12 6.71 9.01
N VAL A 95 -23.31 6.30 8.56
CA VAL A 95 -23.47 5.16 7.65
C VAL A 95 -23.14 5.56 6.22
N GLY A 96 -23.68 6.68 5.71
CA GLY A 96 -23.41 7.10 4.33
C GLY A 96 -22.03 7.75 4.12
N HIS A 97 -21.46 8.34 5.17
CA HIS A 97 -20.18 9.05 5.12
C HIS A 97 -19.25 8.66 6.29
N PRO A 98 -18.88 7.37 6.40
CA PRO A 98 -18.06 6.89 7.52
C PRO A 98 -16.68 7.55 7.59
N ALA A 99 -16.05 7.85 6.45
CA ALA A 99 -14.76 8.54 6.41
C ALA A 99 -14.82 9.94 7.04
N GLN A 100 -15.87 10.72 6.71
CA GLN A 100 -16.07 12.06 7.26
C GLN A 100 -16.31 12.01 8.77
N PHE A 101 -17.02 10.99 9.25
CA PHE A 101 -17.18 10.75 10.68
C PHE A 101 -15.84 10.50 11.36
N THR A 102 -15.00 9.61 10.82
CA THR A 102 -13.68 9.29 11.41
C THR A 102 -12.76 10.52 11.46
N GLU A 103 -12.82 11.40 10.45
CA GLU A 103 -12.07 12.67 10.46
C GLU A 103 -12.53 13.59 11.61
N GLN A 104 -13.84 13.82 11.73
CA GLN A 104 -14.42 14.63 12.82
C GLN A 104 -14.20 14.00 14.20
N LEU A 105 -14.25 12.67 14.29
CA LEU A 105 -13.95 11.94 15.52
C LEU A 105 -12.50 12.20 15.95
N SER A 106 -11.55 12.16 15.01
CA SER A 106 -10.13 12.40 15.31
C SER A 106 -9.90 13.80 15.87
N GLU A 107 -10.50 14.83 15.25
CA GLU A 107 -10.43 16.22 15.75
C GLU A 107 -11.05 16.35 17.15
N TYR A 108 -12.22 15.75 17.35
CA TYR A 108 -12.92 15.79 18.63
C TYR A 108 -12.13 15.08 19.75
N LEU A 109 -11.60 13.88 19.50
CA LEU A 109 -10.78 13.13 20.45
C LEU A 109 -9.50 13.88 20.82
N TRP A 110 -8.92 14.62 19.88
CA TRP A 110 -7.80 15.52 20.16
C TRP A 110 -8.21 16.67 21.09
N SER A 111 -9.30 17.38 20.75
CA SER A 111 -9.77 18.53 21.53
C SER A 111 -10.23 18.17 22.95
N THR A 112 -10.63 16.91 23.15
CA THR A 112 -11.12 16.38 24.43
C THR A 112 -10.07 15.55 25.17
N HIS A 113 -8.83 15.48 24.68
CA HIS A 113 -7.73 14.71 25.27
C HIS A 113 -8.01 13.20 25.41
N GLN A 114 -8.88 12.64 24.56
CA GLN A 114 -9.22 11.21 24.53
C GLN A 114 -8.45 10.42 23.45
N LEU A 115 -7.63 11.09 22.61
CA LEU A 115 -6.98 10.43 21.47
C LEU A 115 -6.05 9.28 21.88
N ASP A 116 -5.28 9.44 22.96
CA ASP A 116 -4.36 8.39 23.41
C ASP A 116 -5.10 7.17 23.98
N ALA A 117 -6.20 7.41 24.72
CA ALA A 117 -7.08 6.35 25.19
C ALA A 117 -7.68 5.58 23.99
N PHE A 118 -8.21 6.30 23.00
CA PHE A 118 -8.74 5.69 21.78
C PHE A 118 -7.68 4.85 21.04
N ARG A 119 -6.46 5.37 20.86
CA ARG A 119 -5.36 4.66 20.19
C ARG A 119 -4.97 3.38 20.93
N LYS A 120 -4.90 3.44 22.26
CA LYS A 120 -4.62 2.27 23.10
C LYS A 120 -5.69 1.20 22.89
N VAL A 121 -6.97 1.56 23.01
CA VAL A 121 -8.09 0.63 22.86
C VAL A 121 -8.14 0.03 21.45
N ALA A 122 -7.91 0.83 20.41
CA ALA A 122 -7.85 0.34 19.03
C ALA A 122 -6.68 -0.63 18.79
N THR A 123 -5.52 -0.39 19.42
CA THR A 123 -4.36 -1.29 19.35
C THR A 123 -4.66 -2.62 20.04
N GLU A 124 -5.20 -2.58 21.24
CA GLU A 124 -5.60 -3.76 22.02
C GLU A 124 -6.67 -4.59 21.28
N TYR A 125 -7.65 -3.93 20.65
CA TYR A 125 -8.62 -4.58 19.79
C TYR A 125 -7.95 -5.33 18.62
N GLY A 126 -7.04 -4.66 17.89
CA GLY A 126 -6.33 -5.27 16.77
C GLY A 126 -5.45 -6.45 17.18
N GLU A 127 -4.80 -6.39 18.34
CA GLU A 127 -4.04 -7.51 18.91
C GLU A 127 -4.94 -8.69 19.31
N ARG A 128 -6.08 -8.40 19.96
CA ARG A 128 -7.07 -9.41 20.33
C ARG A 128 -7.66 -10.09 19.10
N LEU A 129 -8.00 -9.32 18.06
CA LEU A 129 -8.50 -9.83 16.80
C LEU A 129 -7.47 -10.74 16.11
N ARG A 130 -6.22 -10.29 15.97
CA ARG A 130 -5.13 -11.12 15.41
C ARG A 130 -4.89 -12.41 16.17
N SER A 131 -5.05 -12.38 17.50
CA SER A 131 -4.90 -13.60 18.32
C SER A 131 -6.07 -14.55 18.13
N ALA A 132 -7.29 -14.03 17.98
CA ALA A 132 -8.50 -14.84 17.78
C ALA A 132 -8.65 -15.35 16.33
N VAL A 133 -8.10 -14.62 15.37
CA VAL A 133 -8.12 -14.91 13.94
C VAL A 133 -6.69 -14.74 13.41
N PRO A 134 -5.82 -15.74 13.62
CA PRO A 134 -4.44 -15.66 13.14
C PRO A 134 -4.43 -15.56 11.61
N PRO A 135 -3.50 -14.76 11.04
CA PRO A 135 -3.39 -14.65 9.60
C PRO A 135 -2.89 -15.96 9.00
N GLU A 136 -3.38 -16.28 7.79
CA GLU A 136 -2.95 -17.48 7.08
C GLU A 136 -1.55 -17.32 6.51
N PRO A 137 -0.70 -18.36 6.59
CA PRO A 137 0.59 -18.34 5.92
C PRO A 137 0.40 -18.33 4.39
N PRO A 138 1.32 -17.71 3.64
CA PRO A 138 1.25 -17.74 2.18
C PRO A 138 1.49 -19.15 1.65
N VAL A 139 0.90 -19.47 0.49
CA VAL A 139 1.03 -20.78 -0.17
C VAL A 139 2.46 -21.12 -0.60
N THR A 140 3.35 -20.13 -0.64
CA THR A 140 4.78 -20.24 -0.94
C THR A 140 5.52 -19.06 -0.30
N SER A 141 6.83 -19.20 -0.05
CA SER A 141 7.64 -18.14 0.55
C SER A 141 7.59 -16.83 -0.24
N ARG A 142 7.57 -15.67 0.42
CA ARG A 142 7.51 -14.39 -0.33
C ARG A 142 8.88 -14.05 -0.92
N LEU A 143 8.86 -13.42 -2.09
CA LEU A 143 10.05 -12.91 -2.77
C LEU A 143 9.91 -11.41 -3.03
N GLY A 144 10.78 -10.61 -2.43
CA GLY A 144 10.91 -9.19 -2.76
C GLY A 144 12.15 -8.92 -3.60
N ILE A 145 12.04 -8.04 -4.58
CA ILE A 145 13.13 -7.64 -5.45
C ILE A 145 13.10 -6.11 -5.60
N ALA A 146 14.22 -5.44 -5.33
CA ALA A 146 14.41 -4.02 -5.56
C ALA A 146 15.53 -3.79 -6.56
N VAL A 147 15.24 -3.05 -7.64
CA VAL A 147 16.24 -2.63 -8.64
C VAL A 147 16.43 -1.12 -8.51
N ILE A 148 17.66 -0.67 -8.29
CA ILE A 148 17.98 0.73 -7.99
C ILE A 148 19.05 1.29 -8.92
N GLY A 149 19.08 2.61 -9.10
CA GLY A 149 20.17 3.29 -9.80
C GLY A 149 20.07 3.34 -11.32
N GLN A 150 18.85 3.21 -11.87
CA GLN A 150 18.59 3.34 -13.30
C GLN A 150 19.31 4.56 -13.92
N GLY A 151 20.10 4.32 -14.96
CA GLY A 151 20.75 5.37 -15.75
C GLY A 151 22.01 5.99 -15.14
N LEU A 152 22.42 5.57 -13.94
CA LEU A 152 23.69 6.01 -13.35
C LEU A 152 24.86 5.19 -13.94
N SER A 153 25.99 5.82 -14.23
CA SER A 153 27.17 5.13 -14.81
C SER A 153 28.17 4.61 -13.77
N SER A 154 28.21 5.26 -12.60
CA SER A 154 29.15 4.94 -11.53
C SER A 154 28.70 5.56 -10.21
N TYR A 155 29.01 4.89 -9.10
CA TYR A 155 28.81 5.40 -7.75
C TYR A 155 29.80 4.74 -6.79
N ASP A 156 30.58 5.55 -6.07
CA ASP A 156 31.71 5.06 -5.27
C ASP A 156 31.37 4.89 -3.78
N ALA A 157 30.20 5.36 -3.34
CA ALA A 157 29.80 5.23 -1.94
C ALA A 157 29.22 3.84 -1.65
N PRO A 158 29.43 3.28 -0.43
CA PRO A 158 28.85 2.00 -0.06
C PRO A 158 27.31 2.00 -0.11
N LEU A 159 26.74 1.06 -0.86
CA LEU A 159 25.30 0.76 -0.95
C LEU A 159 24.86 -0.33 0.04
N PHE A 160 23.54 -0.41 0.22
CA PHE A 160 22.81 -1.42 0.98
C PHE A 160 23.16 -1.46 2.47
N ARG A 161 23.64 -0.35 3.04
CA ARG A 161 24.22 -0.31 4.40
C ARG A 161 23.27 -0.90 5.45
N ASN A 162 22.00 -0.53 5.40
CA ASN A 162 20.96 -1.00 6.32
C ASN A 162 20.54 -2.46 6.06
N LEU A 163 20.84 -3.01 4.88
CA LEU A 163 20.51 -4.40 4.53
C LEU A 163 21.69 -5.36 4.78
N ARG A 164 22.93 -4.86 4.91
CA ARG A 164 24.15 -5.69 5.05
C ARG A 164 24.10 -6.64 6.22
N GLU A 165 23.56 -6.23 7.37
CA GLU A 165 23.46 -7.09 8.54
C GLU A 165 22.46 -8.25 8.37
N HIS A 166 21.57 -8.16 7.39
CA HIS A 166 20.50 -9.14 7.18
C HIS A 166 20.80 -10.16 6.08
N GLY A 167 21.81 -9.92 5.23
CA GLY A 167 22.05 -10.73 4.02
C GLY A 167 23.51 -10.96 3.66
N THR A 168 23.70 -11.56 2.50
CA THR A 168 25.00 -11.73 1.83
C THR A 168 25.15 -10.64 0.76
N TYR A 169 26.25 -9.89 0.82
CA TYR A 169 26.62 -8.91 -0.19
C TYR A 169 27.43 -9.57 -1.33
N PHE A 170 27.10 -9.28 -2.58
CA PHE A 170 27.77 -9.80 -3.78
C PHE A 170 28.38 -8.64 -4.56
N ALA A 171 29.70 -8.68 -4.78
CA ALA A 171 30.44 -7.63 -5.46
C ALA A 171 30.79 -7.95 -6.93
N ARG A 172 30.41 -9.13 -7.42
CA ARG A 172 30.77 -9.65 -8.75
C ARG A 172 29.56 -10.21 -9.51
N VAL A 173 28.45 -9.48 -9.43
CA VAL A 173 27.24 -9.81 -10.20
C VAL A 173 27.46 -9.50 -11.68
N LYS A 174 27.01 -10.36 -12.58
CA LYS A 174 26.96 -10.07 -14.01
C LYS A 174 25.73 -9.20 -14.31
N PRO A 175 25.89 -7.95 -14.79
CA PRO A 175 24.76 -7.04 -14.97
C PRO A 175 23.96 -7.28 -16.25
N ASP A 176 24.51 -8.06 -17.19
CA ASP A 176 23.93 -8.26 -18.53
C ASP A 176 22.52 -8.84 -18.45
N ASN A 177 21.56 -8.20 -19.12
CA ASN A 177 20.15 -8.58 -19.17
C ASN A 177 19.50 -8.76 -17.77
N GLY A 178 19.99 -8.03 -16.77
CA GLY A 178 19.60 -8.25 -15.38
C GLY A 178 18.09 -8.08 -15.14
N VAL A 179 17.48 -7.01 -15.67
CA VAL A 179 16.05 -6.75 -15.50
C VAL A 179 15.21 -7.85 -16.17
N GLU A 180 15.60 -8.27 -17.38
CA GLU A 180 14.94 -9.33 -18.13
C GLU A 180 15.01 -10.68 -17.40
N LEU A 181 16.16 -11.01 -16.81
CA LEU A 181 16.32 -12.21 -15.99
C LEU A 181 15.41 -12.19 -14.76
N LEU A 182 15.33 -11.05 -14.06
CA LEU A 182 14.44 -10.88 -12.91
C LEU A 182 12.97 -11.00 -13.31
N LEU A 183 12.54 -10.31 -14.37
CA LEU A 183 11.16 -10.37 -14.87
C LEU A 183 10.77 -11.78 -15.32
N LYS A 184 11.69 -12.50 -15.99
CA LYS A 184 11.48 -13.89 -16.37
C LYS A 184 11.31 -14.79 -15.15
N ALA A 185 12.12 -14.60 -14.11
CA ALA A 185 12.00 -15.36 -12.86
C ALA A 185 10.69 -15.09 -12.14
N VAL A 186 10.27 -13.82 -12.07
CA VAL A 186 8.98 -13.41 -11.48
C VAL A 186 7.80 -13.97 -12.27
N ALA A 187 7.86 -13.95 -13.61
CA ALA A 187 6.84 -14.54 -14.47
C ALA A 187 6.74 -16.06 -14.30
N ALA A 188 7.87 -16.78 -14.22
CA ALA A 188 7.89 -18.21 -13.97
C ALA A 188 7.27 -18.54 -12.60
N ARG A 189 7.54 -17.72 -11.59
CA ARG A 189 6.93 -17.84 -10.26
C ARG A 189 5.42 -17.58 -10.28
N ALA A 190 4.97 -16.61 -11.06
CA ALA A 190 3.54 -16.32 -11.26
C ALA A 190 2.80 -17.47 -11.94
N GLN A 191 3.45 -18.12 -12.92
CA GLN A 191 2.91 -19.31 -13.57
C GLN A 191 2.83 -20.51 -12.62
N ALA A 192 3.84 -20.70 -11.75
CA ALA A 192 3.87 -21.82 -10.81
C ALA A 192 2.88 -21.66 -9.63
N HIS A 193 2.57 -20.42 -9.26
CA HIS A 193 1.73 -20.11 -8.10
C HIS A 193 0.66 -19.06 -8.44
N PRO A 194 -0.30 -19.38 -9.33
CA PRO A 194 -1.27 -18.40 -9.80
C PRO A 194 -2.18 -17.95 -8.64
N VAL A 195 -2.08 -16.68 -8.27
CA VAL A 195 -2.92 -16.02 -7.26
C VAL A 195 -3.30 -14.63 -7.77
N PRO A 196 -4.58 -14.21 -7.72
CA PRO A 196 -4.99 -12.86 -8.10
C PRO A 196 -4.19 -11.80 -7.33
N TYR A 197 -3.56 -10.87 -8.05
CA TYR A 197 -2.65 -9.86 -7.47
C TYR A 197 -1.52 -10.46 -6.62
N GLY A 198 -1.13 -11.71 -6.89
CA GLY A 198 -0.07 -12.41 -6.15
C GLY A 198 1.34 -12.01 -6.59
N HIS A 199 1.50 -11.44 -7.78
CA HIS A 199 2.80 -11.15 -8.38
C HIS A 199 2.79 -9.75 -9.00
N TRP A 200 3.69 -8.90 -8.54
CA TRP A 200 3.71 -7.47 -8.87
C TRP A 200 5.00 -7.05 -9.55
N TYR A 201 4.85 -6.17 -10.52
CA TYR A 201 5.93 -5.37 -11.10
C TYR A 201 5.59 -3.89 -10.97
N ILE A 202 6.35 -3.17 -10.16
CA ILE A 202 6.20 -1.73 -9.96
C ILE A 202 7.35 -1.03 -10.68
N GLU A 203 7.02 -0.16 -11.63
CA GLU A 203 7.98 0.55 -12.45
C GLU A 203 7.95 2.06 -12.16
N GLY A 204 9.06 2.59 -11.66
CA GLY A 204 9.22 4.03 -11.42
C GLY A 204 9.72 4.83 -12.62
N GLY A 205 10.31 4.18 -13.62
CA GLY A 205 10.88 4.77 -14.83
C GLY A 205 10.21 4.24 -16.09
N GLN A 206 11.02 3.74 -17.02
CA GLN A 206 10.56 3.20 -18.30
C GLN A 206 10.30 1.70 -18.18
N GLU A 207 9.11 1.28 -18.62
CA GLU A 207 8.67 -0.11 -18.62
C GLU A 207 9.53 -0.98 -19.54
N PHE A 208 9.83 -2.19 -19.04
CA PHE A 208 10.30 -3.31 -19.84
C PHE A 208 9.12 -4.16 -20.29
N ASP A 209 9.33 -5.01 -21.29
CA ASP A 209 8.35 -6.05 -21.61
C ASP A 209 8.19 -7.00 -20.41
N TYR A 210 6.95 -7.19 -19.97
CA TYR A 210 6.62 -8.05 -18.83
C TYR A 210 5.46 -8.99 -19.16
N SER A 211 5.34 -10.06 -18.37
CA SER A 211 4.27 -11.05 -18.53
C SER A 211 2.93 -10.49 -18.06
N ALA A 212 1.86 -10.73 -18.82
CA ALA A 212 0.49 -10.40 -18.42
C ALA A 212 0.00 -11.15 -17.15
N LEU A 213 0.78 -12.12 -16.65
CA LEU A 213 0.54 -12.76 -15.35
C LEU A 213 0.89 -11.86 -14.16
N LEU A 214 1.56 -10.73 -14.40
CA LEU A 214 1.96 -9.78 -13.36
C LEU A 214 0.97 -8.63 -13.29
N THR A 215 0.62 -8.22 -12.08
CA THR A 215 -0.01 -6.92 -11.85
C THR A 215 1.07 -5.84 -11.97
N CYS A 216 0.87 -4.90 -12.89
CA CYS A 216 1.81 -3.81 -13.10
C CYS A 216 1.20 -2.46 -12.72
N VAL A 217 2.02 -1.62 -12.09
CA VAL A 217 1.72 -0.20 -11.86
C VAL A 217 2.97 0.60 -12.23
N SER A 218 2.79 1.58 -13.11
CA SER A 218 3.90 2.28 -13.76
C SER A 218 3.74 3.78 -13.70
N TYR A 219 4.81 4.45 -13.28
CA TYR A 219 4.84 5.90 -13.14
C TYR A 219 4.69 6.61 -14.48
N GLN A 220 5.31 6.06 -15.53
CA GLN A 220 5.23 6.59 -16.89
C GLN A 220 3.85 6.32 -17.50
N ALA A 221 3.30 5.11 -17.34
CA ALA A 221 1.97 4.77 -17.87
C ALA A 221 0.86 5.63 -17.24
N LEU A 222 1.03 6.02 -15.97
CA LEU A 222 0.10 6.90 -15.25
C LEU A 222 0.28 8.40 -15.54
N GLU A 223 1.19 8.80 -16.43
CA GLU A 223 1.38 10.23 -16.79
C GLU A 223 0.07 10.96 -17.17
N PRO A 224 -0.84 10.41 -18.00
CA PRO A 224 -2.11 11.07 -18.31
C PRO A 224 -2.98 11.30 -17.06
N VAL A 225 -3.01 10.32 -16.15
CA VAL A 225 -3.78 10.35 -14.90
C VAL A 225 -3.18 11.38 -13.94
N ARG A 226 -1.85 11.38 -13.77
CA ARG A 226 -1.11 12.38 -12.98
C ARG A 226 -1.34 13.79 -13.51
N THR A 227 -1.27 13.97 -14.83
CA THR A 227 -1.55 15.26 -15.47
C THR A 227 -2.99 15.73 -15.23
N ALA A 228 -3.98 14.84 -15.36
CA ALA A 228 -5.39 15.18 -15.09
C ALA A 228 -5.60 15.57 -13.63
N LEU A 229 -5.00 14.83 -12.70
CA LEU A 229 -5.07 15.11 -11.27
C LEU A 229 -4.42 16.45 -10.91
N LEU A 230 -3.22 16.76 -11.43
CA LEU A 230 -2.56 18.04 -11.18
C LEU A 230 -3.41 19.22 -11.68
N ARG A 231 -4.06 19.10 -12.85
CA ARG A 231 -5.00 20.12 -13.34
C ARG A 231 -6.21 20.26 -12.41
N ASN A 232 -6.75 19.16 -11.90
CA ASN A 232 -7.84 19.18 -10.93
C ASN A 232 -7.42 19.93 -9.66
N MET A 233 -6.28 19.58 -9.07
CA MET A 233 -5.73 20.26 -7.89
C MET A 233 -5.57 21.76 -8.10
N GLN A 234 -5.03 22.17 -9.25
CA GLN A 234 -4.89 23.59 -9.58
C GLN A 234 -6.21 24.33 -9.69
N ALA A 235 -7.23 23.69 -10.28
CA ALA A 235 -8.55 24.27 -10.41
C ALA A 235 -9.19 24.47 -9.04
N GLU A 236 -9.04 23.51 -8.13
CA GLU A 236 -9.54 23.61 -6.76
C GLU A 236 -8.80 24.67 -5.94
N ILE A 237 -7.46 24.72 -6.00
CA ILE A 237 -6.65 25.72 -5.26
C ILE A 237 -7.02 27.17 -5.63
N LYS A 238 -7.51 27.41 -6.86
CA LYS A 238 -7.96 28.74 -7.30
C LYS A 238 -9.32 29.15 -6.74
N ARG A 239 -10.08 28.24 -6.11
CA ARG A 239 -11.41 28.55 -5.56
C ARG A 239 -11.27 29.31 -4.24
N PRO A 240 -12.04 30.40 -4.03
CA PRO A 240 -12.06 31.11 -2.75
C PRO A 240 -12.43 30.17 -1.59
N GLY A 241 -11.64 30.18 -0.52
CA GLY A 241 -11.88 29.34 0.66
C GLY A 241 -11.32 27.91 0.56
N MET A 242 -10.63 27.55 -0.53
CA MET A 242 -9.95 26.25 -0.64
C MET A 242 -8.62 26.25 0.15
N GLY A 243 -8.65 25.68 1.36
CA GLY A 243 -7.45 25.43 2.16
C GLY A 243 -6.87 24.02 1.94
N PRO A 244 -5.70 23.72 2.55
CA PRO A 244 -5.05 22.41 2.43
C PRO A 244 -5.92 21.23 2.87
N GLU A 245 -6.68 21.37 3.97
CA GLU A 245 -7.57 20.30 4.45
C GLU A 245 -8.77 20.09 3.53
N GLN A 246 -9.35 21.16 2.98
CA GLN A 246 -10.44 21.05 2.01
C GLN A 246 -9.97 20.35 0.73
N LEU A 247 -8.75 20.68 0.26
CA LEU A 247 -8.15 20.00 -0.88
C LEU A 247 -7.92 18.51 -0.58
N ARG A 248 -7.41 18.18 0.61
CA ARG A 248 -7.20 16.78 1.05
C ARG A 248 -8.53 16.01 1.07
N THR A 249 -9.59 16.57 1.63
CA THR A 249 -10.93 15.97 1.65
C THR A 249 -11.48 15.79 0.23
N HIS A 250 -11.32 16.79 -0.64
CA HIS A 250 -11.72 16.70 -2.05
C HIS A 250 -10.98 15.56 -2.79
N LEU A 251 -9.66 15.48 -2.64
CA LEU A 251 -8.85 14.43 -3.26
C LEU A 251 -9.22 13.02 -2.76
N ALA A 252 -9.56 12.89 -1.49
CA ALA A 252 -10.00 11.62 -0.91
C ALA A 252 -11.34 11.12 -1.47
N GLN A 253 -12.18 12.03 -1.98
CA GLN A 253 -13.50 11.75 -2.55
C GLN A 253 -13.50 11.50 -4.06
N LEU A 254 -12.37 11.73 -4.73
CA LEU A 254 -12.26 11.45 -6.17
C LEU A 254 -12.50 9.97 -6.45
N SER A 255 -13.17 9.70 -7.58
CA SER A 255 -13.28 8.40 -8.21
C SER A 255 -12.34 8.31 -9.41
N PRO A 256 -11.97 7.09 -9.88
CA PRO A 256 -11.10 6.95 -11.05
C PRO A 256 -11.63 7.69 -12.29
N SER A 257 -12.95 7.72 -12.47
CA SER A 257 -13.58 8.44 -13.59
C SER A 257 -13.42 9.96 -13.53
N ASP A 258 -13.27 10.55 -12.35
CA ASP A 258 -13.15 12.00 -12.20
C ASP A 258 -11.82 12.54 -12.75
N ILE A 259 -10.83 11.66 -12.91
CA ILE A 259 -9.51 11.97 -13.48
C ILE A 259 -9.25 11.23 -14.80
N GLY A 260 -10.31 10.77 -15.47
CA GLY A 260 -10.24 10.23 -16.83
C GLY A 260 -9.79 8.78 -16.93
N MET A 261 -9.77 8.01 -15.84
CA MET A 261 -9.55 6.56 -15.92
C MET A 261 -10.81 5.88 -16.42
N ASN A 262 -10.67 5.01 -17.42
CA ASN A 262 -11.81 4.35 -18.05
C ASN A 262 -12.51 3.39 -17.08
N LYS A 263 -13.84 3.30 -17.16
CA LYS A 263 -14.64 2.33 -16.39
C LYS A 263 -14.40 0.89 -16.87
N SER A 264 -13.95 0.69 -18.10
CA SER A 264 -13.50 -0.62 -18.57
C SER A 264 -12.11 -0.93 -18.03
N GLY A 265 -11.93 -2.09 -17.42
CA GLY A 265 -10.65 -2.51 -16.87
C GLY A 265 -10.82 -3.10 -15.46
N ASP A 266 -9.71 -3.18 -14.74
CA ASP A 266 -9.67 -3.68 -13.38
C ASP A 266 -10.01 -2.55 -12.39
N ALA A 267 -11.23 -2.58 -11.85
CA ALA A 267 -11.71 -1.56 -10.92
C ALA A 267 -10.91 -1.51 -9.60
N VAL A 268 -10.40 -2.64 -9.13
CA VAL A 268 -9.56 -2.71 -7.91
C VAL A 268 -8.24 -2.01 -8.18
N LEU A 269 -7.62 -2.30 -9.33
CA LEU A 269 -6.35 -1.69 -9.72
C LEU A 269 -6.50 -0.19 -10.00
N HIS A 270 -7.52 0.24 -10.74
CA HIS A 270 -7.75 1.67 -10.99
C HIS A 270 -7.98 2.45 -9.68
N HIS A 271 -8.71 1.86 -8.73
CA HIS A 271 -8.89 2.48 -7.42
C HIS A 271 -7.58 2.52 -6.64
N PHE A 272 -6.76 1.47 -6.70
CA PHE A 272 -5.43 1.45 -6.10
C PHE A 272 -4.53 2.55 -6.68
N GLU A 273 -4.42 2.67 -8.00
CA GLU A 273 -3.61 3.69 -8.69
C GLU A 273 -4.05 5.12 -8.36
N LEU A 274 -5.37 5.38 -8.36
CA LEU A 274 -5.91 6.65 -7.90
C LEU A 274 -5.45 6.96 -6.47
N LYS A 275 -5.58 5.99 -5.55
CA LYS A 275 -5.25 6.17 -4.14
C LYS A 275 -3.74 6.37 -3.91
N LEU A 276 -2.90 5.69 -4.69
CA LEU A 276 -1.47 5.98 -4.72
C LEU A 276 -1.22 7.45 -5.07
N LEU A 277 -2.05 8.03 -5.95
CA LEU A 277 -1.94 9.39 -6.40
C LEU A 277 -2.73 10.43 -5.57
N THR A 278 -3.59 10.06 -4.64
CA THR A 278 -4.36 11.06 -3.87
C THR A 278 -4.02 11.06 -2.39
N GLU A 279 -3.50 9.95 -1.86
CA GLU A 279 -3.26 9.80 -0.42
C GLU A 279 -1.79 9.90 -0.03
N ALA A 280 -0.87 9.86 -1.01
CA ALA A 280 0.56 9.97 -0.78
C ALA A 280 1.13 11.28 -1.29
N SER A 281 1.88 11.95 -0.43
CA SER A 281 2.59 13.17 -0.78
C SER A 281 3.67 12.90 -1.82
N GLY A 282 3.55 13.53 -2.99
CA GLY A 282 4.63 13.61 -3.99
C GLY A 282 4.68 12.47 -5.00
N THR A 283 3.82 11.45 -4.93
CA THR A 283 3.77 10.33 -5.89
C THR A 283 3.30 10.73 -7.29
N GLN A 284 2.83 11.96 -7.46
CA GLN A 284 2.38 12.61 -8.70
C GLN A 284 3.57 13.25 -9.41
N ILE A 285 4.63 13.55 -8.66
CA ILE A 285 5.72 14.45 -9.04
C ILE A 285 7.07 13.72 -9.04
N PHE A 286 7.27 12.75 -8.15
CA PHE A 286 8.53 12.04 -7.99
C PHE A 286 8.32 10.52 -8.16
N SER A 287 9.01 9.96 -9.16
CA SER A 287 9.03 8.52 -9.46
C SER A 287 9.55 7.66 -8.31
N THR A 288 10.55 8.12 -7.57
CA THR A 288 11.10 7.38 -6.42
C THR A 288 10.09 7.25 -5.29
N THR A 289 9.41 8.36 -4.96
CA THR A 289 8.30 8.36 -3.98
C THR A 289 7.15 7.48 -4.45
N PHE A 290 6.80 7.54 -5.73
CA PHE A 290 5.80 6.67 -6.33
C PHE A 290 6.16 5.19 -6.17
N ALA A 291 7.35 4.78 -6.60
CA ALA A 291 7.79 3.38 -6.53
C ALA A 291 7.82 2.86 -5.07
N GLN A 292 8.36 3.67 -4.15
CA GLN A 292 8.38 3.34 -2.72
C GLN A 292 6.97 3.18 -2.15
N TRP A 293 6.08 4.15 -2.43
CA TRP A 293 4.72 4.12 -1.89
C TRP A 293 3.89 2.99 -2.49
N ALA A 294 3.98 2.78 -3.80
CA ALA A 294 3.32 1.70 -4.50
C ALA A 294 3.77 0.33 -3.95
N ALA A 295 5.07 0.12 -3.72
CA ALA A 295 5.59 -1.10 -3.11
C ALA A 295 5.04 -1.32 -1.69
N ARG A 296 5.04 -0.28 -0.86
CA ARG A 296 4.48 -0.32 0.50
C ARG A 296 2.99 -0.67 0.48
N GLU A 297 2.20 -0.01 -0.35
CA GLU A 297 0.76 -0.22 -0.41
C GLU A 297 0.39 -1.55 -1.05
N ALA A 298 1.13 -2.03 -2.06
CA ALA A 298 0.96 -3.39 -2.59
C ALA A 298 1.23 -4.44 -1.50
N LEU A 299 2.33 -4.32 -0.75
CA LEU A 299 2.64 -5.21 0.38
C LEU A 299 1.55 -5.18 1.45
N ARG A 300 1.08 -3.98 1.83
CA ARG A 300 0.06 -3.82 2.88
C ARG A 300 -1.30 -4.36 2.47
N ARG A 301 -1.74 -4.08 1.24
CA ARG A 301 -3.11 -4.29 0.78
C ARG A 301 -3.27 -5.59 0.00
N ALA A 302 -2.46 -5.80 -1.03
CA ALA A 302 -2.53 -7.00 -1.87
C ALA A 302 -1.81 -8.20 -1.25
N GLN A 303 -0.81 -7.96 -0.38
CA GLN A 303 0.03 -8.99 0.25
C GLN A 303 0.58 -10.01 -0.77
N PRO A 304 1.35 -9.58 -1.79
CA PRO A 304 1.76 -10.43 -2.88
C PRO A 304 2.81 -11.47 -2.48
N LEU A 305 2.79 -12.61 -3.16
CA LEU A 305 3.82 -13.65 -3.08
C LEU A 305 5.14 -13.19 -3.71
N THR A 306 5.07 -12.29 -4.69
CA THR A 306 6.26 -11.73 -5.35
C THR A 306 6.06 -10.26 -5.64
N LEU A 307 7.05 -9.45 -5.28
CA LEU A 307 7.08 -8.02 -5.60
C LEU A 307 8.44 -7.68 -6.20
N LEU A 308 8.44 -7.27 -7.47
CA LEU A 308 9.56 -6.58 -8.08
C LEU A 308 9.24 -5.10 -8.16
N VAL A 309 10.11 -4.27 -7.62
CA VAL A 309 10.04 -2.82 -7.74
C VAL A 309 11.34 -2.28 -8.34
N ARG A 310 11.21 -1.53 -9.42
CA ARG A 310 12.32 -0.86 -10.08
C ARG A 310 12.18 0.64 -9.89
N PHE A 311 13.19 1.24 -9.27
CA PHE A 311 13.22 2.66 -8.97
C PHE A 311 13.79 3.42 -10.15
N GLY A 312 12.93 4.20 -10.81
CA GLY A 312 13.33 5.12 -11.87
C GLY A 312 13.90 6.44 -11.34
N PRO A 313 14.62 7.19 -12.19
CA PRO A 313 15.18 8.48 -11.80
C PRO A 313 14.07 9.50 -11.56
N ARG A 314 14.18 10.25 -10.45
CA ARG A 314 13.31 11.39 -10.19
C ARG A 314 13.83 12.66 -10.85
N GLN A 315 12.91 13.55 -11.16
CA GLN A 315 13.25 14.92 -11.51
C GLN A 315 13.86 15.67 -10.32
N ARG A 316 14.69 16.68 -10.62
CA ARG A 316 15.19 17.63 -9.62
C ARG A 316 14.04 18.37 -8.97
N GLN A 317 14.19 18.67 -7.68
CA GLN A 317 13.22 19.51 -6.97
C GLN A 317 13.19 20.90 -7.60
N ARG A 318 11.97 21.42 -7.79
CA ARG A 318 11.68 22.80 -8.23
C ARG A 318 10.65 23.40 -7.26
N PRO A 319 10.45 24.73 -7.25
CA PRO A 319 9.38 25.35 -6.47
C PRO A 319 8.03 24.68 -6.73
N MET A 320 7.23 24.47 -5.68
CA MET A 320 5.97 23.70 -5.78
C MET A 320 5.01 24.24 -6.85
N ASN A 321 4.95 25.57 -7.01
CA ASN A 321 4.12 26.20 -8.04
C ASN A 321 4.52 25.78 -9.47
N GLU A 322 5.80 25.49 -9.71
CA GLU A 322 6.31 25.01 -10.99
C GLU A 322 6.05 23.51 -11.19
N LEU A 323 6.18 22.71 -10.13
CA LEU A 323 5.87 21.29 -10.19
C LEU A 323 4.38 21.04 -10.44
N LEU A 324 3.52 21.86 -9.82
CA LEU A 324 2.08 21.81 -10.04
C LEU A 324 1.68 22.35 -11.41
N SER A 325 2.44 23.27 -12.01
CA SER A 325 2.12 23.87 -13.33
C SER A 325 2.25 22.94 -14.52
N ASN A 326 2.96 21.81 -14.35
CA ASN A 326 3.26 20.86 -15.42
C ASN A 326 3.73 21.56 -16.71
N ASN A 327 4.54 22.61 -16.58
CA ASN A 327 5.13 23.31 -17.72
C ASN A 327 6.11 22.34 -18.40
N ALA A 328 5.66 21.81 -19.54
CA ALA A 328 6.21 20.67 -20.29
C ALA A 328 7.62 20.90 -20.89
N GLY A 329 8.63 21.03 -20.04
CA GLY A 329 10.04 20.81 -20.41
C GLY A 329 10.49 19.42 -19.99
N ASN A 330 11.47 18.84 -20.68
CA ASN A 330 12.16 17.64 -20.19
C ASN A 330 12.77 17.97 -18.81
N PRO A 331 12.34 17.29 -17.73
CA PRO A 331 12.84 17.59 -16.41
C PRO A 331 14.31 17.15 -16.29
N ASP A 332 15.13 17.99 -15.69
CA ASP A 332 16.48 17.60 -15.30
C ASP A 332 16.40 16.49 -14.26
N LEU A 333 17.05 15.36 -14.52
CA LEU A 333 17.04 14.21 -13.63
C LEU A 333 18.09 14.35 -12.52
N ASP A 334 17.75 13.85 -11.34
CA ASP A 334 18.65 13.76 -10.17
C ASP A 334 19.03 12.30 -9.93
N LEU A 335 19.95 11.76 -10.74
CA LEU A 335 20.29 10.32 -10.70
C LEU A 335 20.88 9.90 -9.35
N ILE A 336 21.76 10.72 -8.76
CA ILE A 336 22.40 10.42 -7.46
C ILE A 336 21.36 10.50 -6.34
N GLY A 337 20.56 11.56 -6.29
CA GLY A 337 19.48 11.67 -5.31
C GLY A 337 18.48 10.52 -5.44
N SER A 338 18.20 10.08 -6.67
CA SER A 338 17.33 8.93 -6.92
C SER A 338 17.90 7.63 -6.37
N LEU A 339 19.21 7.40 -6.54
CA LEU A 339 19.89 6.22 -5.99
C LEU A 339 19.84 6.20 -4.45
N ILE A 340 20.06 7.35 -3.80
CA ILE A 340 19.99 7.46 -2.34
C ILE A 340 18.57 7.15 -1.84
N ASP A 341 17.56 7.74 -2.48
CA ASP A 341 16.15 7.48 -2.15
C ASP A 341 15.82 5.99 -2.36
N ALA A 342 16.30 5.39 -3.45
CA ALA A 342 16.04 4.00 -3.81
C ALA A 342 16.76 2.98 -2.90
N ASP A 343 17.98 3.26 -2.45
CA ASP A 343 18.71 2.41 -1.47
C ASP A 343 17.95 2.36 -0.13
N MET A 344 17.44 3.51 0.33
CA MET A 344 16.54 3.60 1.48
C MET A 344 15.19 2.94 1.21
N GLY A 345 14.63 3.15 0.02
CA GLY A 345 13.38 2.52 -0.43
C GLY A 345 13.46 1.00 -0.42
N ALA A 346 14.57 0.41 -0.88
CA ALA A 346 14.82 -1.02 -0.82
C ALA A 346 14.82 -1.55 0.62
N TYR A 347 15.44 -0.82 1.55
CA TYR A 347 15.40 -1.17 2.97
C TYR A 347 13.98 -1.14 3.55
N TYR A 348 13.20 -0.11 3.23
CA TYR A 348 11.80 -0.04 3.66
C TYR A 348 10.92 -1.13 3.04
N ASN A 349 11.17 -1.50 1.78
CA ASN A 349 10.47 -2.60 1.13
C ASN A 349 10.72 -3.93 1.86
N TRP A 350 11.97 -4.20 2.22
CA TRP A 350 12.31 -5.35 3.04
C TRP A 350 11.59 -5.32 4.40
N ILE A 351 11.66 -4.20 5.15
CA ILE A 351 10.94 -4.08 6.44
C ILE A 351 9.44 -4.34 6.28
N ASN A 352 8.81 -3.78 5.25
CA ASN A 352 7.38 -3.97 5.01
C ASN A 352 7.04 -5.43 4.67
N GLN A 353 7.88 -6.11 3.90
CA GLN A 353 7.74 -7.55 3.65
C GLN A 353 7.88 -8.36 4.95
N GLN A 354 8.78 -7.95 5.86
CA GLN A 354 8.96 -8.64 7.13
C GLN A 354 7.74 -8.55 8.08
N ARG A 355 6.83 -7.59 7.85
CA ARG A 355 5.58 -7.44 8.61
C ARG A 355 4.48 -8.40 8.14
N LEU A 356 4.66 -9.07 7.01
CA LEU A 356 3.66 -10.00 6.48
C LEU A 356 3.79 -11.39 7.10
N PRO A 357 2.69 -12.16 7.19
CA PRO A 357 2.72 -13.56 7.56
C PRO A 357 3.67 -14.37 6.65
N GLY A 358 4.45 -15.28 7.24
CA GLY A 358 5.43 -16.11 6.54
C GLY A 358 6.76 -15.40 6.24
N SER A 359 7.03 -14.26 6.87
CA SER A 359 8.26 -13.48 6.64
C SER A 359 9.54 -14.20 7.06
N GLU A 360 9.45 -15.18 7.95
CA GLU A 360 10.58 -15.98 8.44
C GLU A 360 11.20 -16.89 7.37
N ARG A 361 10.44 -17.21 6.32
CA ARG A 361 10.90 -18.00 5.16
C ARG A 361 11.09 -17.18 3.89
N SER A 362 10.92 -15.86 4.00
CA SER A 362 10.92 -14.98 2.86
C SER A 362 12.32 -14.64 2.37
N SER A 363 12.42 -14.31 1.09
CA SER A 363 13.65 -13.92 0.43
C SER A 363 13.55 -12.49 -0.11
N PHE A 364 14.68 -11.80 -0.17
CA PHE A 364 14.77 -10.45 -0.68
C PHE A 364 16.07 -10.25 -1.47
N LEU A 365 15.99 -9.62 -2.64
CA LEU A 365 17.13 -9.24 -3.47
C LEU A 365 17.11 -7.74 -3.72
N VAL A 366 18.24 -7.08 -3.56
CA VAL A 366 18.45 -5.71 -4.07
C VAL A 366 19.65 -5.71 -5.02
N TRP A 367 19.50 -5.03 -6.16
CA TRP A 367 20.54 -4.94 -7.19
C TRP A 367 20.75 -3.49 -7.64
N PHE A 368 22.01 -3.09 -7.77
CA PHE A 368 22.39 -1.83 -8.40
C PHE A 368 22.41 -2.01 -9.91
N GLU A 369 21.37 -1.51 -10.58
CA GLU A 369 21.08 -1.73 -11.99
C GLU A 369 22.29 -1.40 -12.88
N GLY A 370 22.63 -2.32 -13.78
CA GLY A 370 23.77 -2.19 -14.69
C GLY A 370 25.14 -2.42 -14.03
N HIS A 371 25.19 -2.71 -12.72
CA HIS A 371 26.45 -2.86 -11.98
C HIS A 371 26.59 -4.24 -11.34
N GLY A 372 27.83 -4.56 -10.93
CA GLY A 372 28.16 -5.84 -10.31
C GLY A 372 27.84 -5.96 -8.81
N GLN A 373 27.00 -5.07 -8.26
CA GLN A 373 26.69 -5.03 -6.84
C GLN A 373 25.25 -5.45 -6.56
N ALA A 374 25.07 -6.46 -5.71
CA ALA A 374 23.77 -6.86 -5.18
C ALA A 374 23.88 -7.30 -3.72
N LEU A 375 22.74 -7.39 -3.06
CA LEU A 375 22.61 -8.03 -1.75
C LEU A 375 21.38 -8.93 -1.76
N ALA A 376 21.54 -10.16 -1.26
CA ALA A 376 20.46 -11.11 -1.13
C ALA A 376 20.28 -11.57 0.32
N ILE A 377 19.03 -11.70 0.74
CA ILE A 377 18.57 -12.19 2.03
C ILE A 377 17.69 -13.41 1.74
N GLY A 378 17.95 -14.51 2.44
CA GLY A 378 17.17 -15.73 2.28
C GLY A 378 17.54 -16.77 3.32
N PRO A 379 16.72 -17.82 3.51
CA PRO A 379 16.93 -18.85 4.53
C PRO A 379 18.25 -19.65 4.36
N THR A 380 18.77 -19.70 3.14
CA THR A 380 19.97 -20.44 2.73
C THR A 380 21.24 -19.57 2.72
N LEU A 381 21.12 -18.26 2.90
CA LEU A 381 22.21 -17.31 2.77
C LEU A 381 22.76 -16.86 4.13
N ALA A 382 24.08 -16.72 4.22
CA ALA A 382 24.75 -16.27 5.43
C ALA A 382 24.57 -14.75 5.63
N ARG A 383 24.08 -14.36 6.81
CA ARG A 383 23.88 -12.95 7.17
C ARG A 383 25.20 -12.24 7.47
N ALA A 384 25.28 -10.94 7.22
CA ALA A 384 26.46 -10.11 7.51
C ALA A 384 27.75 -10.62 6.85
N THR A 385 27.64 -11.19 5.65
CA THR A 385 28.79 -11.72 4.90
C THR A 385 28.95 -11.06 3.53
N THR A 386 30.12 -11.22 2.94
CA THR A 386 30.41 -10.85 1.55
C THR A 386 30.83 -12.09 0.79
N SER A 387 30.25 -12.29 -0.39
CA SER A 387 30.62 -13.34 -1.32
C SER A 387 31.41 -12.77 -2.50
N ASN A 388 32.49 -13.47 -2.87
CA ASN A 388 33.30 -13.19 -4.05
C ASN A 388 32.95 -14.08 -5.24
N SER A 389 31.89 -14.89 -5.12
CA SER A 389 31.37 -15.70 -6.21
C SER A 389 30.89 -14.80 -7.34
N ILE A 390 31.18 -15.21 -8.57
CA ILE A 390 30.61 -14.58 -9.76
C ILE A 390 29.25 -15.22 -9.99
N ALA A 391 28.19 -14.41 -10.13
CA ALA A 391 26.83 -14.89 -10.34
C ALA A 391 26.04 -13.95 -11.25
N ASP A 392 25.07 -14.45 -11.99
CA ASP A 392 24.00 -13.60 -12.53
C ASP A 392 22.82 -13.47 -11.55
N LEU A 393 21.84 -12.64 -11.88
CA LEU A 393 20.69 -12.39 -11.00
C LEU A 393 19.75 -13.61 -10.88
N GLY A 394 19.70 -14.48 -11.89
CA GLY A 394 18.93 -15.72 -11.82
C GLY A 394 19.53 -16.71 -10.83
N GLU A 395 20.86 -16.86 -10.84
CA GLU A 395 21.60 -17.65 -9.85
C GLU A 395 21.41 -17.10 -8.43
N LEU A 396 21.51 -15.78 -8.25
CA LEU A 396 21.27 -15.16 -6.93
C LEU A 396 19.85 -15.41 -6.41
N LEU A 397 18.84 -15.31 -7.27
CA LEU A 397 17.46 -15.62 -6.90
C LEU A 397 17.30 -17.10 -6.52
N SER A 398 17.88 -18.01 -7.29
CA SER A 398 17.85 -19.45 -6.98
C SER A 398 18.49 -19.72 -5.63
N TRP A 399 19.64 -19.12 -5.33
CA TRP A 399 20.29 -19.27 -4.03
C TRP A 399 19.43 -18.72 -2.91
N ALA A 400 18.85 -17.52 -3.07
CA ALA A 400 18.08 -16.88 -2.02
C ALA A 400 16.75 -17.60 -1.70
N ILE A 401 16.11 -18.23 -2.68
CA ILE A 401 14.82 -18.91 -2.50
C ILE A 401 14.99 -20.32 -1.92
N GLY A 402 16.10 -21.00 -2.27
CA GLY A 402 16.39 -22.37 -1.85
C GLY A 402 15.93 -23.41 -2.86
#